data_AF-A0A943IVF2-F1
#
_entry.id   AF-A0A943IVF2-F1
#
_cell.length_a   1.000
_cell.length_b   1.000
_cell.length_c   1.000
_cell.angle_alpha   90.00
_cell.angle_beta   90.00
_cell.angle_gamma   90.00
#
_symmetry.space_group_name_H-M   'P 1'
#
loop_
_entity.id
_entity.type
_entity.pdbx_description
1 polymer ?
#
loop_
_entity_poly.entity_id
_entity_poly.type
_entity_poly.pdbx_seq_one_letter_code
_entity_poly.pdbx_strand_id
1 'polypeptide(L)'
;MDFRKKIGVVVDAGHGGDDPGAISGSLKEKDLTLRAAQYMYKRLQELGVPTSIVRDTDETLTRNERIKRMTDPFGNGTDVIIISNHINAGGGDGHCVTNV
;
A
#
# COMPACT_ATOMS: atom_id res chain seq x y z
N MET A 1 24.44 14.18 -8.24
CA MET A 1 23.26 13.73 -7.48
C MET A 1 23.62 12.47 -6.71
N ASP A 2 23.24 12.35 -5.44
CA ASP A 2 23.41 11.11 -4.68
C ASP A 2 22.20 10.21 -4.92
N PHE A 3 22.37 9.17 -5.74
CA PHE A 3 21.30 8.22 -6.07
C PHE A 3 20.78 7.42 -4.87
N ARG A 4 21.40 7.53 -3.70
CA ARG A 4 20.94 6.90 -2.46
C ARG A 4 19.96 7.78 -1.68
N LYS A 5 19.86 9.08 -1.97
CA LYS A 5 18.93 9.98 -1.28
C LYS A 5 17.51 9.73 -1.82
N LYS A 6 16.66 9.08 -1.03
CA LYS A 6 15.24 8.91 -1.34
C LYS A 6 14.45 10.15 -0.91
N ILE A 7 13.50 10.59 -1.74
CA ILE A 7 12.64 11.76 -1.47
C ILE A 7 11.56 11.40 -0.43
N GLY A 8 10.98 10.22 -0.53
CA GLY A 8 9.96 9.76 0.40
C GLY A 8 9.49 8.34 0.13
N VAL A 9 8.68 7.83 1.06
CA VAL A 9 8.06 6.50 1.00
C VAL A 9 6.54 6.67 0.96
N VAL A 10 5.86 6.03 0.02
CA VAL A 10 4.40 5.94 0.00
C VAL A 10 3.97 4.54 0.34
N VAL A 11 3.11 4.40 1.35
CA VAL A 11 2.61 3.12 1.82
C VAL A 11 1.19 2.93 1.32
N ASP A 12 0.92 1.80 0.68
CA ASP A 12 -0.39 1.43 0.16
C ASP A 12 -0.95 0.18 0.86
N ALA A 13 -2.20 0.29 1.29
CA ALA A 13 -2.96 -0.85 1.80
C ALA A 13 -3.76 -1.45 0.64
N GLY A 14 -3.39 -2.65 0.20
CA GLY A 14 -4.11 -3.42 -0.82
C GLY A 14 -5.61 -3.52 -0.49
N HIS A 15 -6.45 -3.54 -1.54
CA HIS A 15 -7.91 -3.65 -1.44
C HIS A 15 -8.55 -2.51 -0.61
N GLY A 16 -9.81 -2.68 -0.17
CA GLY A 16 -10.53 -1.69 0.62
C GLY A 16 -11.99 -1.54 0.20
N GLY A 17 -12.84 -1.15 1.16
CA GLY A 17 -14.27 -0.96 0.95
C GLY A 17 -14.94 -2.23 0.45
N ASP A 18 -15.49 -2.17 -0.77
CA ASP A 18 -16.22 -3.28 -1.40
C ASP A 18 -15.32 -4.44 -1.86
N ASP A 19 -14.02 -4.21 -1.97
CA ASP A 19 -13.03 -5.24 -2.29
C ASP A 19 -12.39 -5.77 -0.99
N PRO A 20 -12.75 -6.99 -0.52
CA PRO A 20 -12.18 -7.57 0.68
C PRO A 20 -10.76 -8.14 0.49
N GLY A 21 -10.33 -8.32 -0.77
CA GLY A 21 -9.19 -9.16 -1.11
C GLY A 21 -9.40 -10.62 -0.73
N ALA A 22 -8.31 -11.33 -0.43
CA ALA A 22 -8.35 -12.69 0.07
C ALA A 22 -9.13 -12.81 1.40
N ILE A 23 -9.90 -13.87 1.54
CA ILE A 23 -10.69 -14.17 2.74
C ILE A 23 -10.30 -15.56 3.27
N SER A 24 -10.03 -15.65 4.57
CA SER A 24 -9.85 -16.92 5.29
C SER A 24 -10.59 -16.88 6.62
N GLY A 25 -11.71 -17.59 6.70
CA GLY A 25 -12.62 -17.51 7.84
C GLY A 25 -13.17 -16.08 8.01
N SER A 26 -12.91 -15.46 9.17
CA SER A 26 -13.28 -14.07 9.44
C SER A 26 -12.20 -13.05 9.06
N LEU A 27 -11.03 -13.51 8.61
CA LEU A 27 -9.94 -12.62 8.20
C LEU A 27 -10.16 -12.15 6.76
N LYS A 28 -10.05 -10.84 6.57
CA LYS A 28 -10.07 -10.20 5.25
C LYS A 28 -8.73 -9.53 5.03
N GLU A 29 -8.15 -9.72 3.85
CA GLU A 29 -6.88 -9.11 3.45
C GLU A 29 -6.91 -7.61 3.65
N LYS A 30 -7.99 -6.92 3.23
CA LYS A 30 -8.12 -5.47 3.36
C LYS A 30 -7.94 -4.93 4.79
N ASP A 31 -8.32 -5.71 5.81
CA ASP A 31 -8.25 -5.29 7.21
C ASP A 31 -6.80 -5.42 7.72
N LEU A 32 -6.12 -6.48 7.29
CA LEU A 32 -4.73 -6.75 7.64
C LEU A 32 -3.76 -5.83 6.91
N THR A 33 -3.99 -5.55 5.62
CA THR A 33 -3.19 -4.61 4.83
C THR A 33 -3.33 -3.19 5.37
N LEU A 34 -4.54 -2.77 5.80
CA LEU A 34 -4.74 -1.47 6.45
C LEU A 34 -3.93 -1.34 7.73
N ARG A 35 -4.00 -2.36 8.61
CA ARG A 35 -3.24 -2.38 9.86
C ARG A 35 -1.73 -2.32 9.62
N ALA A 36 -1.22 -3.08 8.65
CA ALA A 36 0.19 -3.06 8.28
C ALA A 36 0.61 -1.68 7.74
N ALA A 37 -0.21 -1.09 6.86
CA ALA A 37 0.06 0.22 6.28
C ALA A 37 0.09 1.34 7.32
N GLN A 38 -0.88 1.38 8.24
CA GLN A 38 -0.94 2.35 9.33
C GLN A 38 0.27 2.22 10.27
N TYR A 39 0.68 0.99 10.60
CA TYR A 39 1.89 0.76 11.39
C TYR A 39 3.14 1.28 10.70
N MET A 40 3.35 0.93 9.41
CA MET A 40 4.52 1.40 8.66
C MET A 40 4.53 2.92 8.51
N TYR A 41 3.39 3.52 8.18
CA TYR A 41 3.23 4.97 8.08
C TYR A 41 3.67 5.66 9.37
N LYS A 42 3.14 5.24 10.52
CA LYS A 42 3.51 5.78 11.83
C LYS A 42 4.99 5.56 12.12
N ARG A 43 5.51 4.35 11.91
CA ARG A 43 6.89 3.99 12.24
C ARG A 43 7.91 4.76 11.40
N LEU A 44 7.64 4.94 10.11
CA LEU A 44 8.51 5.70 9.21
C LEU A 44 8.53 7.19 9.61
N GLN A 45 7.39 7.76 10.01
CA GLN A 45 7.34 9.13 10.54
C GLN A 45 8.14 9.29 11.83
N GLU A 46 8.03 8.35 12.78
CA GLU A 46 8.83 8.35 14.01
C GLU A 46 10.35 8.33 13.75
N LEU A 47 10.77 7.74 12.62
CA LEU A 47 12.16 7.70 12.17
C LEU A 47 12.59 8.92 11.36
N GLY A 48 11.71 9.90 11.16
CA GLY A 48 11.98 11.11 10.37
C GLY A 48 11.99 10.90 8.86
N VAL A 49 11.42 9.79 8.36
CA VAL A 49 11.31 9.51 6.93
C VAL A 49 10.07 10.22 6.37
N PRO A 50 10.20 11.05 5.31
CA PRO A 50 9.04 11.62 4.62
C PRO A 50 8.13 10.50 4.10
N THR A 51 6.91 10.43 4.62
CA THR A 51 6.01 9.29 4.37
C THR A 51 4.59 9.74 4.09
N SER A 52 3.96 9.14 3.08
CA SER A 52 2.53 9.27 2.78
C SER A 52 1.84 7.91 2.82
N ILE A 53 0.52 7.89 2.96
CA ILE A 53 -0.31 6.68 2.96
C ILE A 53 -1.47 6.84 1.95
N VAL A 54 -1.74 5.80 1.17
CA VAL A 54 -2.77 5.83 0.11
C VAL A 54 -4.19 5.78 0.68
N ARG A 55 -4.46 4.89 1.64
CA ARG A 55 -5.65 4.91 2.49
C ARG A 55 -5.30 4.61 3.92
N ASP A 56 -5.91 5.34 4.83
CA ASP A 56 -5.80 5.18 6.28
C ASP A 56 -7.12 4.74 6.94
N THR A 57 -8.16 4.53 6.13
CA THR A 57 -9.47 4.00 6.52
C THR A 57 -9.92 2.88 5.58
N ASP A 58 -11.04 2.22 5.88
CA ASP A 58 -11.65 1.24 4.97
C ASP A 58 -12.53 1.95 3.93
N GLU A 59 -11.93 2.30 2.79
CA GLU A 59 -12.57 3.00 1.68
C GLU A 59 -12.37 2.25 0.34
N THR A 60 -13.36 2.34 -0.56
CA THR A 60 -13.23 1.87 -1.94
C THR A 60 -12.46 2.93 -2.74
N LEU A 61 -11.38 2.54 -3.41
CA LEU A 61 -10.62 3.39 -4.33
C LEU A 61 -10.64 2.82 -5.75
N THR A 62 -10.88 3.67 -6.74
CA THR A 62 -10.62 3.30 -8.14
C THR A 62 -9.11 3.17 -8.38
N ARG A 63 -8.72 2.43 -9.43
CA ARG A 63 -7.30 2.29 -9.82
C ARG A 63 -6.62 3.65 -10.04
N ASN A 64 -7.30 4.56 -10.72
CA ASN A 64 -6.74 5.88 -11.02
C ASN A 64 -6.56 6.74 -9.76
N GLU A 65 -7.50 6.69 -8.81
CA GLU A 65 -7.36 7.37 -7.53
C GLU A 65 -6.20 6.80 -6.72
N ARG A 66 -6.07 5.47 -6.68
CA ARG A 66 -4.97 4.78 -5.99
C ARG A 66 -3.61 5.20 -6.57
N ILE A 67 -3.44 5.16 -7.89
CA ILE A 67 -2.22 5.62 -8.57
C ILE A 67 -1.95 7.09 -8.27
N LYS A 68 -2.97 7.95 -8.35
CA LYS A 68 -2.82 9.38 -8.08
C LYS A 68 -2.35 9.63 -6.64
N ARG A 69 -2.96 8.96 -5.65
CA ARG A 69 -2.51 9.04 -4.24
C ARG A 69 -1.10 8.47 -4.01
N MET A 70 -0.67 7.50 -4.83
CA MET A 70 0.71 7.00 -4.80
C MET A 70 1.72 8.02 -5.34
N THR A 71 1.38 8.75 -6.40
CA THR A 71 2.35 9.62 -7.11
C THR A 71 2.32 11.09 -6.67
N ASP A 72 1.18 11.62 -6.22
CA ASP A 72 1.02 13.03 -5.85
C ASP A 72 1.99 13.52 -4.74
N PRO A 73 2.30 12.73 -3.68
CA PRO A 73 3.09 13.26 -2.55
C PRO A 73 4.55 13.56 -2.87
N PHE A 74 5.19 12.72 -3.72
CA PHE A 74 6.64 12.78 -3.97
C PHE A 74 7.01 12.67 -5.45
N GLY A 75 6.04 12.51 -6.35
CA GLY A 75 6.26 12.25 -7.77
C GLY A 75 6.50 10.77 -8.10
N ASN A 76 6.91 10.49 -9.33
CA ASN A 76 7.19 9.15 -9.87
C ASN A 76 8.67 8.94 -10.21
N GLY A 77 9.56 9.70 -9.56
CA GLY A 77 11.00 9.59 -9.72
C GLY A 77 11.57 8.27 -9.17
N THR A 78 12.77 7.89 -9.63
CA THR A 78 13.47 6.67 -9.18
C THR A 78 13.97 6.75 -7.73
N ASP A 79 13.87 7.92 -7.12
CA ASP A 79 14.17 8.26 -5.74
C ASP A 79 12.95 8.23 -4.81
N VAL A 80 11.77 7.85 -5.31
CA VAL A 80 10.56 7.57 -4.51
C VAL A 80 10.40 6.06 -4.34
N ILE A 81 10.01 5.61 -3.14
CA ILE A 81 9.69 4.21 -2.87
C ILE A 81 8.18 4.08 -2.63
N ILE A 82 7.54 3.12 -3.30
CA ILE A 82 6.16 2.73 -3.03
C ILE A 82 6.16 1.32 -2.44
N ILE A 83 5.50 1.14 -1.30
CA ILE A 83 5.32 -0.15 -0.63
C ILE A 83 3.83 -0.46 -0.65
N SER A 84 3.39 -1.37 -1.52
CA SER A 84 2.00 -1.85 -1.55
C SER A 84 1.91 -3.22 -0.89
N ASN A 85 1.08 -3.32 0.15
CA ASN A 85 0.90 -4.56 0.92
C ASN A 85 -0.28 -5.35 0.39
N HIS A 86 -0.02 -6.62 0.11
CA HIS A 86 -1.02 -7.63 -0.21
C HIS A 86 -0.72 -8.91 0.54
N ILE A 87 -1.77 -9.64 0.90
CA ILE A 87 -1.72 -10.95 1.56
C ILE A 87 -2.45 -11.91 0.65
N ASN A 88 -1.69 -12.54 -0.23
CA ASN A 88 -2.25 -13.42 -1.24
C ASN A 88 -2.87 -14.67 -0.61
N ALA A 89 -3.96 -15.15 -1.22
CA ALA A 89 -4.43 -16.52 -1.07
C ALA A 89 -4.47 -17.17 -2.46
N GLY A 90 -3.79 -18.30 -2.62
CA GLY A 90 -3.80 -19.09 -3.84
C GLY A 90 -4.15 -20.54 -3.52
N GLY A 91 -4.98 -21.16 -4.37
CA GLY A 91 -5.18 -22.61 -4.40
C GLY A 91 -4.49 -23.17 -5.65
N GLY A 92 -3.38 -23.88 -5.49
CA GLY A 92 -2.61 -24.47 -6.60
C GLY A 92 -1.63 -23.51 -7.30
N ASP A 93 -0.79 -24.10 -8.16
CA ASP A 93 0.42 -23.49 -8.76
C ASP A 93 0.16 -22.13 -9.45
N GLY A 94 0.67 -21.05 -8.84
CA GLY A 94 0.99 -19.82 -9.56
C GLY A 94 -0.09 -18.74 -9.71
N HIS A 95 -1.10 -18.66 -8.83
CA HIS A 95 -2.07 -17.56 -8.88
C HIS A 95 -1.52 -16.24 -8.28
N CYS A 96 -1.31 -15.24 -9.14
CA CYS A 96 -1.17 -13.83 -8.74
C CYS A 96 -2.56 -13.23 -8.51
N VAL A 97 -2.85 -12.76 -7.30
CA VAL A 97 -4.17 -12.21 -6.93
C VAL A 97 -4.22 -10.68 -6.90
N THR A 98 -3.18 -10.01 -7.37
CA THR A 98 -3.07 -8.54 -7.32
C THR A 98 -3.08 -7.94 -8.72
N ASN A 99 -4.21 -7.35 -9.13
CA ASN A 99 -4.28 -6.43 -10.27
C ASN A 99 -4.15 -5.00 -9.74
N VAL A 100 -2.92 -4.54 -9.53
CA VAL A 100 -2.62 -3.15 -9.16
C VAL A 100 -2.81 -2.23 -10.36
#